data_AF-A0A7C3CSP7-F1
#
_entry.id   AF-A0A7C3CSP7-F1
#
_cell.length_a   1.000
_cell.length_b   1.000
_cell.length_c   1.000
_cell.angle_alpha   90.00
_cell.angle_beta   90.00
_cell.angle_gamma   90.00
#
_symmetry.space_group_name_H-M   'P 1'
#
loop_
_entity.id
_entity.type
_entity.pdbx_description
1 polymer ?
#
loop_
_entity_poly.entity_id
_entity_poly.type
_entity_poly.pdbx_seq_one_letter_code
_entity_poly.pdbx_strand_id
1 'polypeptide(L)'
;GVHLENLGDVQAMAFDKTGTLTEGDFAVTDIVPVSGVSVEQLLSLTAAVEQQSNHPLALAIVKRAEDDGLVLPVADGLENVVGRGVKSSVAGEEILIGSLKLFRETAGHKIDTEIVQQVEQFERDGKTTMAVSRAGQFVGVLALADVARAGVADVLGQLSRLGVQKLVMLTGDNTAVAKQIAGQIGVTDVRAELMPEDKLAIIEQLQAEFGMVAMTGDGVNDAPALATAAVGIAMGGAGTAVALETADVALMADDLGKLPFAVGLSRASRRIIKQNLAISLGVIGLLLLTSVVGLINLSGTVALHEGSTIVVVLNSLRLLWYGKGN
;
A
#
# COMPACT_ATOMS: atom_id res chain seq x y z
N GLY A 1 7.47 21.96 -1.69
CA GLY A 1 7.57 22.94 -0.60
C GLY A 1 6.39 22.80 0.34
N VAL A 2 5.21 23.26 -0.11
CA VAL A 2 3.93 23.19 0.64
C VAL A 2 3.59 21.77 1.10
N HIS A 3 3.73 20.77 0.23
CA HIS A 3 3.41 19.38 0.58
C HIS A 3 4.31 18.79 1.68
N LEU A 4 5.59 19.16 1.70
CA LEU A 4 6.51 18.77 2.78
C LEU A 4 6.10 19.43 4.10
N GLU A 5 5.62 20.68 4.07
CA GLU A 5 5.11 21.35 5.25
C GLU A 5 3.79 20.73 5.74
N ASN A 6 2.85 20.46 4.82
CA ASN A 6 1.58 19.77 5.10
C ASN A 6 1.79 18.39 5.72
N LEU A 7 2.79 17.64 5.25
CA LEU A 7 3.17 16.34 5.82
C LEU A 7 3.57 16.45 7.30
N GLY A 8 4.08 17.62 7.71
CA GLY A 8 4.39 17.93 9.11
C GLY A 8 3.16 18.08 10.00
N ASP A 9 1.99 18.31 9.41
CA ASP A 9 0.72 18.53 10.12
C ASP A 9 -0.23 17.35 10.07
N VAL A 10 0.07 16.35 9.24
CA VAL A 10 -0.73 15.14 9.10
C VAL A 10 -0.99 14.49 10.46
N GLN A 11 -2.28 14.35 10.78
CA GLN A 11 -2.78 13.74 12.01
C GLN A 11 -3.30 12.31 11.76
N ALA A 12 -3.79 12.04 10.55
CA ALA A 12 -4.24 10.71 10.15
C ALA A 12 -3.61 10.29 8.82
N MET A 13 -3.30 9.02 8.66
CA MET A 13 -2.78 8.46 7.42
C MET A 13 -3.61 7.25 7.01
N ALA A 14 -4.10 7.30 5.77
CA ALA A 14 -4.71 6.18 5.09
C ALA A 14 -3.67 5.51 4.17
N PHE A 15 -3.73 4.19 4.11
CA PHE A 15 -2.85 3.37 3.28
C PHE A 15 -3.70 2.44 2.44
N ASP A 16 -3.45 2.41 1.13
CA ASP A 16 -3.90 1.28 0.34
C ASP A 16 -3.20 -0.01 0.79
N LYS A 17 -3.87 -1.14 0.60
CA LYS A 17 -3.31 -2.44 0.97
C LYS A 17 -2.38 -2.97 -0.12
N THR A 18 -2.85 -3.09 -1.36
CA THR A 18 -2.14 -3.80 -2.44
C THR A 18 -1.00 -2.93 -2.95
N GLY A 19 0.21 -3.49 -3.10
CA GLY A 19 1.40 -2.77 -3.60
C GLY A 19 1.96 -1.66 -2.68
N THR A 20 1.22 -1.25 -1.65
CA THR A 20 1.66 -0.28 -0.64
C THR A 20 2.08 -0.95 0.67
N LEU A 21 1.13 -1.45 1.46
CA LEU A 21 1.41 -2.22 2.70
C LEU A 21 1.85 -3.65 2.41
N THR A 22 1.52 -4.13 1.23
CA THR A 22 1.95 -5.40 0.66
C THR A 22 2.88 -5.15 -0.52
N GLU A 23 3.51 -6.20 -1.01
CA GLU A 23 4.38 -6.11 -2.18
C GLU A 23 3.57 -5.99 -3.48
N GLY A 24 2.28 -6.39 -3.49
CA GLY A 24 1.50 -6.54 -4.73
C GLY A 24 1.90 -7.79 -5.53
N ASP A 25 2.91 -8.52 -5.03
CA ASP A 25 3.36 -9.81 -5.53
C ASP A 25 2.62 -10.91 -4.77
N PHE A 26 1.75 -11.61 -5.48
CA PHE A 26 1.07 -12.78 -4.94
C PHE A 26 2.05 -13.95 -4.82
N ALA A 27 1.89 -14.74 -3.77
CA ALA A 27 2.60 -15.99 -3.59
C ALA A 27 1.61 -17.14 -3.42
N VAL A 28 1.93 -18.30 -3.99
CA VAL A 28 1.18 -19.53 -3.71
C VAL A 28 1.48 -19.96 -2.27
N THR A 29 0.46 -19.91 -1.41
CA THR A 29 0.59 -20.26 0.00
C THR A 29 0.21 -21.71 0.28
N ASP A 30 -0.75 -22.24 -0.48
CA ASP A 30 -1.28 -23.58 -0.24
C ASP A 30 -1.63 -24.25 -1.57
N ILE A 31 -1.35 -25.55 -1.64
CA ILE A 31 -1.64 -26.39 -2.79
C ILE A 31 -2.28 -27.64 -2.23
N VAL A 32 -3.58 -27.82 -2.48
CA VAL A 32 -4.34 -28.95 -1.96
C VAL A 32 -4.88 -29.79 -3.11
N PRO A 33 -4.20 -30.90 -3.45
CA PRO A 33 -4.69 -31.82 -4.46
C PRO A 33 -5.80 -32.73 -3.90
N VAL A 34 -6.64 -33.23 -4.80
CA VAL A 34 -7.57 -34.33 -4.47
C VAL A 34 -6.81 -35.66 -4.32
N SER A 35 -7.48 -36.66 -3.74
CA SER A 35 -6.92 -38.01 -3.60
C SER A 35 -6.44 -38.58 -4.94
N GLY A 36 -5.18 -39.00 -5.00
CA GLY A 36 -4.56 -39.58 -6.20
C GLY A 36 -3.84 -38.58 -7.11
N VAL A 37 -3.86 -37.29 -6.78
CA VAL A 37 -3.06 -36.25 -7.45
C VAL A 37 -1.97 -35.76 -6.47
N SER A 38 -0.75 -35.60 -6.97
CA SER A 38 0.34 -35.00 -6.17
C SER A 38 0.32 -33.48 -6.25
N VAL A 39 0.92 -32.83 -5.24
CA VAL A 39 1.12 -31.37 -5.21
C VAL A 39 1.84 -30.88 -6.47
N GLU A 40 2.89 -31.60 -6.88
CA GLU A 40 3.70 -31.29 -8.06
C GLU A 40 2.89 -31.39 -9.36
N GLN A 41 2.03 -32.41 -9.49
CA GLN A 41 1.15 -32.57 -10.65
C GLN A 41 0.11 -31.46 -10.73
N LEU A 42 -0.51 -31.10 -9.60
CA LEU A 42 -1.47 -30.00 -9.56
C LEU A 42 -0.79 -28.69 -9.95
N LEU A 43 0.34 -28.36 -9.31
CA LEU A 43 1.07 -27.13 -9.57
C LEU A 43 1.59 -27.05 -11.02
N SER A 44 2.20 -28.11 -11.54
CA SER A 44 2.69 -28.18 -12.91
C SER A 44 1.57 -28.00 -13.94
N LEU A 45 0.41 -28.65 -13.72
CA LEU A 45 -0.75 -28.51 -14.60
C LEU A 45 -1.32 -27.10 -14.58
N THR A 46 -1.47 -26.50 -13.40
CA THR A 46 -1.97 -25.13 -13.26
C THR A 46 -1.01 -24.12 -13.89
N ALA A 47 0.29 -24.24 -13.61
CA ALA A 47 1.32 -23.37 -14.17
C ALA A 47 1.41 -23.48 -15.70
N ALA A 48 1.24 -24.66 -16.29
CA ALA A 48 1.22 -24.83 -17.74
C ALA A 48 0.12 -24.01 -18.43
N VAL A 49 -1.08 -23.99 -17.85
CA VAL A 49 -2.19 -23.17 -18.37
C VAL A 49 -1.93 -21.69 -18.11
N GLU A 50 -1.53 -21.34 -16.89
CA GLU A 50 -1.34 -19.96 -16.46
C GLU A 50 -0.13 -19.27 -17.12
N GLN A 51 0.84 -20.01 -17.66
CA GLN A 51 1.96 -19.45 -18.43
C GLN A 51 1.50 -18.67 -19.67
N GLN A 52 0.28 -18.89 -20.16
CA GLN A 52 -0.32 -18.15 -21.27
C GLN A 52 -0.98 -16.82 -20.82
N SER A 53 -1.04 -16.54 -19.51
CA SER A 53 -1.72 -15.38 -18.91
C SER A 53 -0.73 -14.38 -18.30
N ASN A 54 -1.01 -13.09 -18.45
CA ASN A 54 -0.23 -12.00 -17.83
C ASN A 54 -0.82 -11.54 -16.48
N HIS A 55 -1.78 -12.28 -15.92
CA HIS A 55 -2.40 -11.91 -14.65
C HIS A 55 -1.40 -12.09 -13.48
N PRO A 56 -1.36 -11.19 -12.46
CA PRO A 56 -0.43 -11.34 -11.33
C PRO A 56 -0.51 -12.69 -10.61
N LEU A 57 -1.72 -13.23 -10.43
CA LEU A 57 -1.93 -14.58 -9.87
C LEU A 57 -1.31 -15.69 -10.75
N ALA A 58 -1.38 -15.54 -12.08
CA ALA A 58 -0.82 -16.49 -13.02
C ALA A 58 0.71 -16.52 -12.91
N LEU A 59 1.32 -15.34 -12.90
CA LEU A 59 2.76 -15.16 -12.74
C LEU A 59 3.26 -15.76 -11.42
N ALA A 60 2.50 -15.61 -10.33
CA ALA A 60 2.82 -16.22 -9.03
C ALA A 60 2.86 -17.75 -9.07
N ILE A 61 1.91 -18.37 -9.78
CA ILE A 61 1.83 -19.83 -9.93
C ILE A 61 3.00 -20.34 -10.80
N VAL A 62 3.27 -19.68 -11.92
CA VAL A 62 4.36 -20.03 -12.83
C VAL A 62 5.71 -19.92 -12.11
N LYS A 63 5.95 -18.79 -11.43
CA LYS A 63 7.17 -18.57 -10.64
C LYS A 63 7.36 -19.66 -9.59
N ARG A 64 6.29 -20.03 -8.86
CA ARG A 64 6.37 -21.09 -7.85
C ARG A 64 6.74 -22.44 -8.47
N ALA A 65 6.19 -22.78 -9.64
CA ALA A 65 6.51 -24.02 -10.33
C ALA A 65 7.95 -24.05 -10.86
N GLU A 66 8.46 -22.90 -11.33
CA GLU A 66 9.87 -22.74 -11.75
C GLU A 66 10.83 -22.84 -10.56
N ASP A 67 10.52 -22.22 -9.42
CA ASP A 67 11.30 -22.31 -8.18
C ASP A 67 11.37 -23.75 -7.66
N ASP A 68 10.29 -24.52 -7.82
CA ASP A 68 10.22 -25.94 -7.46
C ASP A 68 10.86 -26.85 -8.54
N GLY A 69 11.37 -26.28 -9.65
CA GLY A 69 12.06 -27.01 -10.72
C GLY A 69 11.15 -27.95 -11.52
N LEU A 70 9.85 -27.64 -11.60
CA LEU A 70 8.87 -28.49 -12.25
C LEU A 70 8.92 -28.35 -13.77
N VAL A 71 8.78 -29.47 -14.47
CA VAL A 71 8.59 -29.47 -15.92
C VAL A 71 7.10 -29.20 -16.20
N LEU A 72 6.83 -28.14 -16.95
CA LEU A 72 5.47 -27.76 -17.35
C LEU A 72 5.07 -28.51 -18.63
N PRO A 73 3.91 -29.19 -18.67
CA PRO A 73 3.39 -29.73 -19.91
C PRO A 73 2.99 -28.61 -20.88
N VAL A 74 2.90 -28.92 -22.17
CA VAL A 74 2.44 -27.96 -23.18
C VAL A 74 0.92 -27.78 -23.04
N ALA A 75 0.51 -26.53 -22.85
CA ALA A 75 -0.88 -26.11 -22.86
C ALA A 75 -1.17 -25.29 -24.13
N ASP A 76 -2.36 -25.50 -24.71
CA ASP A 76 -2.79 -24.82 -25.94
C ASP A 76 -4.16 -24.17 -25.77
N GLY A 77 -4.36 -23.03 -26.44
CA GLY A 77 -5.66 -22.40 -26.61
C GLY A 77 -6.26 -21.81 -25.33
N LEU A 78 -5.51 -20.94 -24.62
CA LEU A 78 -6.04 -20.19 -23.49
C LEU A 78 -7.27 -19.36 -23.89
N GLU A 79 -8.39 -19.63 -23.24
CA GLU A 79 -9.63 -18.89 -23.31
C GLU A 79 -9.91 -18.25 -21.94
N ASN A 80 -10.02 -16.91 -21.93
CA ASN A 80 -10.35 -16.16 -20.72
C ASN A 80 -11.87 -16.19 -20.48
N VAL A 81 -12.28 -16.74 -19.34
CA VAL A 81 -13.67 -16.66 -18.88
C VAL A 81 -13.80 -15.45 -17.97
N VAL A 82 -14.25 -14.34 -18.57
CA VAL A 82 -14.28 -12.99 -17.96
C VAL A 82 -14.78 -13.01 -16.52
N GLY A 83 -13.93 -12.54 -15.60
CA GLY A 83 -14.22 -12.38 -14.19
C GLY A 83 -14.34 -13.67 -13.38
N ARG A 84 -13.93 -14.83 -13.94
CA ARG A 84 -14.15 -16.13 -13.30
C ARG A 84 -12.93 -17.05 -13.32
N GLY A 85 -12.16 -17.04 -14.40
CA GLY A 85 -11.00 -17.90 -14.56
C GLY A 85 -10.60 -18.08 -16.02
N VAL A 86 -9.90 -19.18 -16.29
CA VAL A 86 -9.37 -19.53 -17.60
C VAL A 86 -9.68 -20.97 -17.95
N LYS A 87 -9.69 -21.24 -19.26
CA LYS A 87 -9.86 -22.55 -19.85
C LYS A 87 -8.74 -22.80 -20.85
N SER A 88 -8.17 -23.99 -20.88
CA SER A 88 -7.14 -24.39 -21.86
C SER A 88 -7.17 -25.90 -22.05
N SER A 89 -6.28 -26.43 -22.90
CA SER A 89 -6.12 -27.86 -23.14
C SER A 89 -4.69 -28.29 -22.85
N VAL A 90 -4.51 -29.38 -22.13
CA VAL A 90 -3.20 -30.00 -21.87
C VAL A 90 -3.27 -31.46 -22.28
N ALA A 91 -2.39 -31.89 -23.18
CA ALA A 91 -2.39 -33.24 -23.76
C ALA A 91 -3.75 -33.67 -24.35
N GLY A 92 -4.53 -32.72 -24.88
CA GLY A 92 -5.85 -32.97 -25.47
C GLY A 92 -7.01 -33.03 -24.47
N GLU A 93 -6.74 -32.83 -23.17
CA GLU A 93 -7.75 -32.80 -22.13
C GLU A 93 -8.04 -31.37 -21.69
N GLU A 94 -9.33 -31.08 -21.50
CA GLU A 94 -9.80 -29.78 -21.07
C GLU A 94 -9.42 -29.48 -19.63
N ILE A 95 -8.76 -28.33 -19.40
CA ILE A 95 -8.39 -27.81 -18.10
C ILE A 95 -9.19 -26.53 -17.83
N LEU A 96 -9.83 -26.45 -16.67
CA LEU A 96 -10.45 -25.22 -16.17
C LEU A 96 -9.79 -24.82 -14.86
N ILE A 97 -9.47 -23.53 -14.73
CA ILE A 97 -8.88 -22.94 -13.53
C ILE A 97 -9.67 -21.70 -13.18
N GLY A 98 -10.17 -21.58 -11.95
CA GLY A 98 -10.86 -20.36 -11.54
C GLY A 98 -11.62 -20.46 -10.22
N SER A 99 -12.50 -19.49 -10.00
CA SER A 99 -13.40 -19.44 -8.84
C SER A 99 -14.46 -20.54 -8.88
N LEU A 100 -15.05 -20.90 -7.73
CA LEU A 100 -16.17 -21.86 -7.70
C LEU A 100 -17.36 -21.46 -8.57
N LYS A 101 -17.57 -20.16 -8.84
CA LYS A 101 -18.63 -19.67 -9.74
C LYS A 101 -18.46 -20.21 -11.16
N LEU A 102 -17.22 -20.30 -11.66
CA LEU A 102 -16.91 -20.88 -12.97
C LEU A 102 -17.48 -22.29 -13.11
N PHE A 103 -17.23 -23.12 -12.11
CA PHE A 103 -17.63 -24.52 -12.11
C PHE A 103 -19.12 -24.73 -11.90
N ARG A 104 -19.79 -23.90 -11.07
CA ARG A 104 -21.25 -23.97 -10.89
C ARG A 104 -22.01 -23.70 -12.18
N GLU A 105 -21.46 -22.88 -13.06
CA GLU A 105 -22.09 -22.48 -14.31
C GLU A 105 -21.63 -23.32 -15.52
N THR A 106 -20.61 -24.16 -15.35
CA THR A 106 -20.14 -25.07 -16.40
C THR A 106 -20.92 -26.38 -16.34
N ALA A 107 -21.62 -26.70 -17.42
CA ALA A 107 -22.44 -27.90 -17.49
C ALA A 107 -21.59 -29.18 -17.38
N GLY A 108 -21.95 -30.09 -16.48
CA GLY A 108 -21.26 -31.37 -16.30
C GLY A 108 -20.30 -31.43 -15.09
N HIS A 109 -19.97 -30.29 -14.48
CA HIS A 109 -19.14 -30.26 -13.28
C HIS A 109 -19.98 -30.45 -12.01
N LYS A 110 -19.74 -31.56 -11.29
CA LYS A 110 -20.20 -31.70 -9.89
C LYS A 110 -19.07 -31.29 -8.97
N ILE A 111 -19.29 -30.22 -8.21
CA ILE A 111 -18.32 -29.74 -7.23
C ILE A 111 -18.41 -30.63 -6.00
N ASP A 112 -17.28 -31.20 -5.60
CA ASP A 112 -17.18 -31.96 -4.36
C ASP A 112 -17.39 -31.02 -3.16
N THR A 113 -18.11 -31.51 -2.15
CA THR A 113 -18.38 -30.76 -0.92
C THR A 113 -17.07 -30.45 -0.18
N GLU A 114 -16.08 -31.35 -0.25
CA GLU A 114 -14.78 -31.13 0.38
C GLU A 114 -14.02 -29.96 -0.26
N ILE A 115 -14.04 -29.84 -1.60
CA ILE A 115 -13.43 -28.72 -2.32
C ILE A 115 -14.13 -27.40 -1.98
N VAL A 116 -15.46 -27.39 -1.87
CA VAL A 116 -16.20 -26.20 -1.45
C VAL A 116 -15.76 -25.75 -0.06
N GLN A 117 -15.68 -26.69 0.90
CA GLN A 117 -15.28 -26.37 2.27
C GLN A 117 -13.86 -25.82 2.34
N GLN A 118 -12.92 -26.38 1.56
CA GLN A 118 -11.55 -25.88 1.52
C GLN A 118 -11.45 -24.49 0.90
N VAL A 119 -12.13 -24.27 -0.23
CA VAL A 119 -12.18 -22.93 -0.85
C VAL A 119 -12.76 -21.92 0.14
N GLU A 120 -13.90 -22.22 0.75
CA GLU A 120 -14.53 -21.33 1.74
C GLU A 120 -13.66 -21.11 2.97
N GLN A 121 -12.82 -22.07 3.35
CA GLN A 121 -11.85 -21.91 4.43
C GLN A 121 -10.72 -20.98 4.01
N PHE A 122 -10.12 -21.18 2.84
CA PHE A 122 -9.05 -20.32 2.34
C PHE A 122 -9.52 -18.89 2.07
N GLU A 123 -10.73 -18.70 1.53
CA GLU A 123 -11.35 -17.39 1.35
C GLU A 123 -11.58 -16.68 2.70
N ARG A 124 -11.95 -17.44 3.74
CA ARG A 124 -12.03 -16.94 5.14
C ARG A 124 -10.65 -16.64 5.73
N ASP A 125 -9.62 -17.36 5.32
CA ASP A 125 -8.21 -17.12 5.68
C ASP A 125 -7.55 -16.07 4.77
N GLY A 126 -8.36 -15.29 4.06
CA GLY A 126 -7.87 -14.15 3.32
C GLY A 126 -7.10 -14.48 2.04
N LYS A 127 -7.27 -15.68 1.50
CA LYS A 127 -6.54 -16.16 0.32
C LYS A 127 -7.43 -16.13 -0.90
N THR A 128 -6.85 -15.76 -2.03
CA THR A 128 -7.46 -15.92 -3.34
C THR A 128 -7.33 -17.36 -3.76
N THR A 129 -8.46 -18.04 -3.99
CA THR A 129 -8.46 -19.46 -4.35
C THR A 129 -8.68 -19.67 -5.84
N MET A 130 -7.99 -20.65 -6.41
CA MET A 130 -8.16 -21.12 -7.77
C MET A 130 -8.38 -22.63 -7.74
N ALA A 131 -9.61 -23.06 -7.99
CA ALA A 131 -9.92 -24.46 -8.14
C ALA A 131 -9.59 -24.91 -9.56
N VAL A 132 -9.13 -26.16 -9.69
CA VAL A 132 -8.61 -26.72 -10.93
C VAL A 132 -9.38 -27.98 -11.27
N SER A 133 -9.82 -28.11 -12.51
CA SER A 133 -10.40 -29.35 -13.04
C SER A 133 -9.70 -29.80 -14.32
N ARG A 134 -9.68 -31.11 -14.53
CA ARG A 134 -9.16 -31.81 -15.70
C ARG A 134 -10.23 -32.76 -16.22
N ALA A 135 -10.59 -32.64 -17.49
CA ALA A 135 -11.62 -33.45 -18.14
C ALA A 135 -12.96 -33.53 -17.35
N GLY A 136 -13.39 -32.40 -16.76
CA GLY A 136 -14.62 -32.33 -15.97
C GLY A 136 -14.52 -32.77 -14.51
N GLN A 137 -13.34 -33.24 -14.05
CA GLN A 137 -13.11 -33.68 -12.67
C GLN A 137 -12.19 -32.72 -11.93
N PHE A 138 -12.49 -32.40 -10.67
CA PHE A 138 -11.62 -31.58 -9.84
C PHE A 138 -10.31 -32.32 -9.54
N VAL A 139 -9.19 -31.62 -9.68
CA VAL A 139 -7.86 -32.12 -9.36
C VAL A 139 -7.23 -31.44 -8.15
N GLY A 140 -7.79 -30.30 -7.73
CA GLY A 140 -7.45 -29.65 -6.46
C GLY A 140 -7.74 -28.16 -6.44
N VAL A 141 -7.19 -27.49 -5.44
CA VAL A 141 -7.27 -26.04 -5.24
C VAL A 141 -5.89 -25.48 -4.91
N LEU A 142 -5.58 -24.31 -5.47
CA LEU A 142 -4.46 -23.49 -5.06
C LEU A 142 -5.00 -22.28 -4.30
N ALA A 143 -4.30 -21.88 -3.26
CA ALA A 143 -4.56 -20.64 -2.55
C ALA A 143 -3.34 -19.72 -2.69
N LEU A 144 -3.62 -18.46 -2.99
CA LEU A 144 -2.63 -17.41 -3.14
C LEU A 144 -2.92 -16.29 -2.15
N ALA A 145 -1.87 -15.69 -1.61
CA ALA A 145 -1.99 -14.50 -0.79
C ALA A 145 -1.01 -13.44 -1.27
N ASP A 146 -1.42 -12.20 -1.09
CA ASP A 146 -0.55 -11.04 -1.21
C ASP A 146 0.38 -10.99 0.01
N VAL A 147 1.67 -10.74 -0.23
CA VAL A 147 2.68 -10.77 0.82
C VAL A 147 2.81 -9.40 1.47
N ALA A 148 2.65 -9.34 2.80
CA ALA A 148 2.90 -8.12 3.56
C ALA A 148 4.38 -7.70 3.42
N ARG A 149 4.62 -6.42 3.11
CA ARG A 149 5.98 -5.90 2.91
C ARG A 149 6.76 -5.98 4.24
N ALA A 150 8.02 -6.40 4.15
CA ALA A 150 8.89 -6.49 5.32
C ALA A 150 9.04 -5.13 6.03
N GLY A 151 8.99 -5.14 7.38
CA GLY A 151 9.21 -3.95 8.20
C GLY A 151 8.04 -2.96 8.28
N VAL A 152 6.89 -3.22 7.63
CA VAL A 152 5.73 -2.32 7.66
C VAL A 152 5.24 -2.06 9.08
N ALA A 153 5.20 -3.08 9.95
CA ALA A 153 4.81 -2.91 11.35
C ALA A 153 5.69 -1.87 12.08
N ASP A 154 7.00 -1.91 11.83
CA ASP A 154 7.95 -0.94 12.42
C ASP A 154 7.74 0.46 11.87
N VAL A 155 7.45 0.58 10.57
CA VAL A 155 7.14 1.86 9.91
C VAL A 155 5.90 2.49 10.54
N LEU A 156 4.82 1.73 10.65
CA LEU A 156 3.56 2.19 11.24
C LEU A 156 3.76 2.59 12.72
N GLY A 157 4.50 1.77 13.48
CA GLY A 157 4.86 2.09 14.85
C GLY A 157 5.73 3.36 14.99
N GLN A 158 6.61 3.65 14.03
CA GLN A 158 7.36 4.90 13.99
C GLN A 158 6.44 6.10 13.67
N LEU A 159 5.51 5.96 12.73
CA LEU A 159 4.55 7.03 12.41
C LEU A 159 3.67 7.39 13.60
N SER A 160 3.16 6.40 14.34
CA SER A 160 2.43 6.65 15.59
C SER A 160 3.29 7.38 16.62
N ARG A 161 4.56 6.97 16.82
CA ARG A 161 5.49 7.65 17.74
C ARG A 161 5.83 9.08 17.31
N LEU A 162 5.83 9.35 16.00
CA LEU A 162 6.01 10.69 15.45
C LEU A 162 4.78 11.58 15.65
N GLY A 163 3.67 11.03 16.13
CA GLY A 163 2.44 11.74 16.48
C GLY A 163 1.38 11.75 15.38
N VAL A 164 1.38 10.73 14.52
CA VAL A 164 0.22 10.39 13.68
C VAL A 164 -0.78 9.66 14.56
N GLN A 165 -1.95 10.27 14.78
CA GLN A 165 -2.96 9.79 15.73
C GLN A 165 -3.74 8.59 15.19
N LYS A 166 -3.95 8.53 13.87
CA LYS A 166 -4.78 7.52 13.23
C LYS A 166 -4.07 6.93 12.01
N LEU A 167 -3.99 5.61 11.98
CA LEU A 167 -3.50 4.84 10.83
C LEU A 167 -4.66 3.95 10.37
N VAL A 168 -5.02 4.03 9.09
CA VAL A 168 -6.16 3.32 8.52
C VAL A 168 -5.72 2.57 7.28
N MET A 169 -6.07 1.28 7.18
CA MET A 169 -5.90 0.51 5.97
C MET A 169 -7.20 0.53 5.15
N LEU A 170 -7.09 0.89 3.87
CA LEU A 170 -8.18 0.88 2.90
C LEU A 170 -7.93 -0.23 1.87
N THR A 171 -8.94 -1.04 1.57
CA THR A 171 -8.81 -2.09 0.57
C THR A 171 -10.15 -2.47 -0.07
N GLY A 172 -10.10 -2.90 -1.32
CA GLY A 172 -11.23 -3.53 -2.01
C GLY A 172 -11.41 -5.02 -1.67
N ASP A 173 -10.45 -5.62 -0.96
CA ASP A 173 -10.53 -7.03 -0.57
C ASP A 173 -11.62 -7.27 0.46
N ASN A 174 -12.02 -8.53 0.62
CA ASN A 174 -12.99 -8.92 1.62
C ASN A 174 -12.50 -8.61 3.05
N THR A 175 -13.46 -8.47 3.97
CA THR A 175 -13.18 -8.13 5.38
C THR A 175 -12.23 -9.12 6.08
N ALA A 176 -12.26 -10.40 5.71
CA ALA A 176 -11.43 -11.43 6.34
C ALA A 176 -9.95 -11.31 5.92
N VAL A 177 -9.69 -11.14 4.61
CA VAL A 177 -8.36 -10.84 4.04
C VAL A 177 -7.77 -9.61 4.72
N ALA A 178 -8.55 -8.53 4.76
CA ALA A 178 -8.11 -7.26 5.29
C ALA A 178 -7.73 -7.38 6.79
N LYS A 179 -8.54 -8.06 7.60
CA LYS A 179 -8.25 -8.26 9.02
C LYS A 179 -7.01 -9.11 9.27
N GLN A 180 -6.76 -10.11 8.43
CA GLN A 180 -5.57 -10.94 8.54
C GLN A 180 -4.29 -10.15 8.28
N ILE A 181 -4.24 -9.43 7.14
CA ILE A 181 -3.08 -8.60 6.81
C ILE A 181 -2.88 -7.53 7.88
N ALA A 182 -3.95 -6.85 8.30
CA ALA A 182 -3.91 -5.85 9.35
C ALA A 182 -3.36 -6.40 10.68
N GLY A 183 -3.73 -7.64 11.04
CA GLY A 183 -3.19 -8.34 12.22
C GLY A 183 -1.69 -8.62 12.13
N GLN A 184 -1.17 -8.92 10.92
CA GLN A 184 0.26 -9.14 10.70
C GLN A 184 1.08 -7.84 10.80
N ILE A 185 0.53 -6.73 10.32
CA ILE A 185 1.23 -5.43 10.28
C ILE A 185 0.89 -4.50 11.46
N GLY A 186 -0.06 -4.89 12.32
CA GLY A 186 -0.45 -4.14 13.51
C GLY A 186 -1.37 -2.93 13.27
N VAL A 187 -2.11 -2.89 12.15
CA VAL A 187 -3.12 -1.84 11.90
C VAL A 187 -4.45 -2.25 12.53
N THR A 188 -5.07 -1.35 13.30
CA THR A 188 -6.33 -1.64 14.00
C THR A 188 -7.58 -1.10 13.30
N ASP A 189 -7.46 -0.04 12.49
CA ASP A 189 -8.59 0.48 11.71
C ASP A 189 -8.48 0.01 10.26
N VAL A 190 -9.43 -0.83 9.86
CA VAL A 190 -9.46 -1.50 8.58
C VAL A 190 -10.80 -1.22 7.93
N ARG A 191 -10.77 -0.70 6.70
CA ARG A 191 -11.93 -0.49 5.85
C ARG A 191 -11.76 -1.35 4.61
N ALA A 192 -12.60 -2.37 4.49
CA ALA A 192 -12.54 -3.42 3.47
C ALA A 192 -13.74 -3.32 2.53
N GLU A 193 -13.72 -4.08 1.44
CA GLU A 193 -14.80 -4.18 0.43
C GLU A 193 -15.13 -2.82 -0.20
N LEU A 194 -14.12 -1.95 -0.33
CA LEU A 194 -14.28 -0.59 -0.84
C LEU A 194 -14.16 -0.53 -2.36
N MET A 195 -15.07 0.23 -2.97
CA MET A 195 -14.89 0.75 -4.33
C MET A 195 -14.02 2.02 -4.30
N PRO A 196 -13.46 2.47 -5.45
CA PRO A 196 -12.67 3.71 -5.50
C PRO A 196 -13.40 4.93 -4.92
N GLU A 197 -14.71 5.05 -5.13
CA GLU A 197 -15.54 6.13 -4.61
C GLU A 197 -15.70 6.06 -3.09
N ASP A 198 -15.75 4.85 -2.52
CA ASP A 198 -15.84 4.66 -1.07
C ASP A 198 -14.53 5.08 -0.38
N LYS A 199 -13.37 4.81 -1.02
CA LYS A 199 -12.08 5.28 -0.51
C LYS A 199 -12.06 6.81 -0.40
N LEU A 200 -12.57 7.51 -1.42
CA LEU A 200 -12.69 8.96 -1.41
C LEU A 200 -13.54 9.47 -0.24
N ALA A 201 -14.74 8.90 -0.06
CA ALA A 201 -15.64 9.29 1.03
C ALA A 201 -15.00 9.07 2.42
N ILE A 202 -14.20 8.01 2.58
CA ILE A 202 -13.46 7.75 3.82
C ILE A 202 -12.35 8.79 4.05
N ILE A 203 -11.62 9.20 3.00
CA ILE A 203 -10.63 10.27 3.12
C ILE A 203 -11.29 11.58 3.57
N GLU A 204 -12.43 11.95 2.98
CA GLU A 204 -13.20 13.14 3.38
C GLU A 204 -13.67 13.05 4.84
N GLN A 205 -14.14 11.87 5.27
CA GLN A 205 -14.52 11.63 6.66
C GLN A 205 -13.33 11.83 7.62
N LEU A 206 -12.17 11.27 7.28
CA LEU A 206 -10.95 11.42 8.07
C LEU A 206 -10.49 12.88 8.10
N GLN A 207 -10.64 13.62 7.01
CA GLN A 207 -10.30 15.05 6.95
C GLN A 207 -11.24 15.88 7.83
N ALA A 208 -12.53 15.57 7.86
CA ALA A 208 -13.47 16.23 8.75
C ALA A 208 -13.16 15.99 10.24
N GLU A 209 -12.66 14.79 10.59
CA GLU A 209 -12.35 14.42 11.98
C GLU A 209 -10.96 14.89 12.44
N PHE A 210 -9.93 14.68 11.62
CA PHE A 210 -8.52 14.89 11.98
C PHE A 210 -7.87 16.10 11.30
N GLY A 211 -8.57 16.75 10.37
CA GLY A 211 -8.04 17.84 9.57
C GLY A 211 -7.08 17.35 8.49
N MET A 212 -5.78 17.33 8.80
CA MET A 212 -4.73 17.00 7.83
C MET A 212 -4.57 15.48 7.70
N VAL A 213 -4.93 14.96 6.52
CA VAL A 213 -4.86 13.53 6.21
C VAL A 213 -3.92 13.29 5.04
N ALA A 214 -3.05 12.29 5.16
CA ALA A 214 -2.31 11.77 4.03
C ALA A 214 -2.91 10.45 3.52
N MET A 215 -2.86 10.23 2.21
CA MET A 215 -3.18 8.95 1.57
C MET A 215 -1.92 8.40 0.94
N THR A 216 -1.61 7.12 1.16
CA THR A 216 -0.48 6.43 0.52
C THR A 216 -1.00 5.30 -0.36
N GLY A 217 -0.58 5.24 -1.62
CA GLY A 217 -1.05 4.25 -2.60
C GLY A 217 -0.07 4.05 -3.76
N ASP A 218 -0.31 3.05 -4.60
CA ASP A 218 0.48 2.74 -5.80
C ASP A 218 -0.31 2.94 -7.12
N GLY A 219 -1.65 2.95 -7.07
CA GLY A 219 -2.46 2.66 -8.26
C GLY A 219 -3.29 3.80 -8.86
N VAL A 220 -3.75 3.54 -10.10
CA VAL A 220 -4.82 4.26 -10.82
C VAL A 220 -6.12 4.31 -10.00
N ASN A 221 -6.42 3.22 -9.27
CA ASN A 221 -7.62 3.11 -8.43
C ASN A 221 -7.60 4.05 -7.23
N ASP A 222 -6.41 4.48 -6.79
CA ASP A 222 -6.23 5.36 -5.65
C ASP A 222 -5.99 6.81 -6.05
N ALA A 223 -5.82 7.10 -7.34
CA ALA A 223 -5.56 8.46 -7.84
C ALA A 223 -6.61 9.47 -7.34
N PRO A 224 -7.94 9.18 -7.33
CA PRO A 224 -8.92 10.10 -6.76
C PRO A 224 -8.75 10.33 -5.25
N ALA A 225 -8.41 9.29 -4.49
CA ALA A 225 -8.20 9.39 -3.05
C ALA A 225 -6.88 10.12 -2.72
N LEU A 226 -5.82 9.91 -3.52
CA LEU A 226 -4.55 10.61 -3.43
C LEU A 226 -4.70 12.11 -3.70
N ALA A 227 -5.49 12.48 -4.72
CA ALA A 227 -5.74 13.88 -5.08
C ALA A 227 -6.55 14.65 -4.03
N THR A 228 -7.47 13.97 -3.33
CA THR A 228 -8.32 14.61 -2.30
C THR A 228 -7.61 14.74 -0.96
N ALA A 229 -6.66 13.85 -0.65
CA ALA A 229 -5.89 13.92 0.58
C ALA A 229 -5.12 15.25 0.68
N ALA A 230 -4.85 15.71 1.90
CA ALA A 230 -4.06 16.92 2.11
C ALA A 230 -2.58 16.73 1.70
N VAL A 231 -2.15 15.46 1.71
CA VAL A 231 -0.90 14.99 1.10
C VAL A 231 -1.13 13.63 0.44
N GLY A 232 -1.05 13.57 -0.88
CA GLY A 232 -1.00 12.32 -1.63
C GLY A 232 0.41 11.76 -1.71
N ILE A 233 0.61 10.49 -1.35
CA ILE A 233 1.93 9.82 -1.34
C ILE A 233 1.88 8.61 -2.27
N ALA A 234 2.64 8.65 -3.35
CA ALA A 234 2.75 7.53 -4.29
C ALA A 234 3.96 6.64 -4.01
N MET A 235 3.79 5.34 -4.17
CA MET A 235 4.90 4.38 -4.29
C MET A 235 5.65 4.60 -5.62
N GLY A 236 6.98 4.56 -5.62
CA GLY A 236 7.81 5.10 -6.70
C GLY A 236 8.16 4.17 -7.86
N GLY A 237 8.32 2.87 -7.62
CA GLY A 237 8.71 1.86 -8.62
C GLY A 237 7.57 0.91 -9.00
N ALA A 238 6.66 0.63 -8.07
CA ALA A 238 5.43 -0.12 -8.25
C ALA A 238 4.24 0.79 -8.61
N GLY A 239 4.41 2.11 -8.41
CA GLY A 239 3.37 3.08 -8.68
C GLY A 239 3.11 3.29 -10.17
N THR A 240 1.84 3.33 -10.55
CA THR A 240 1.44 3.64 -11.93
C THR A 240 1.82 5.08 -12.29
N ALA A 241 2.09 5.35 -13.57
CA ALA A 241 2.45 6.70 -14.04
C ALA A 241 1.43 7.77 -13.62
N VAL A 242 0.15 7.39 -13.55
CA VAL A 242 -0.95 8.25 -13.10
C VAL A 242 -0.84 8.59 -11.61
N ALA A 243 -0.50 7.62 -10.77
CA ALA A 243 -0.32 7.84 -9.33
C ALA A 243 0.87 8.77 -9.04
N LEU A 244 1.98 8.62 -9.79
CA LEU A 244 3.16 9.50 -9.68
C LEU A 244 2.88 10.93 -10.13
N GLU A 245 2.04 11.13 -11.14
CA GLU A 245 1.66 12.46 -11.63
C GLU A 245 0.66 13.14 -10.67
N THR A 246 -0.16 12.36 -9.96
CA THR A 246 -1.20 12.85 -9.04
C THR A 246 -0.67 13.12 -7.63
N ALA A 247 0.37 12.41 -7.20
CA ALA A 247 0.87 12.50 -5.83
C ALA A 247 1.75 13.73 -5.59
N ASP A 248 1.64 14.25 -4.37
CA ASP A 248 2.42 15.37 -3.87
C ASP A 248 3.85 14.96 -3.46
N VAL A 249 3.99 13.70 -3.04
CA VAL A 249 5.24 13.08 -2.59
C VAL A 249 5.36 11.70 -3.23
N ALA A 250 6.53 11.37 -3.77
CA ALA A 250 6.82 10.05 -4.33
C ALA A 250 7.93 9.35 -3.52
N LEU A 251 7.67 8.12 -3.07
CA LEU A 251 8.63 7.29 -2.34
C LEU A 251 9.50 6.50 -3.33
N MET A 252 10.69 7.01 -3.60
CA MET A 252 11.64 6.39 -4.53
C MET A 252 12.04 4.96 -4.08
N ALA A 253 11.97 4.01 -5.02
CA ALA A 253 12.27 2.59 -4.87
C ALA A 253 11.30 1.80 -3.96
N ASP A 254 10.03 2.19 -3.90
CA ASP A 254 8.95 1.51 -3.14
C ASP A 254 9.26 1.26 -1.67
N ASP A 255 10.12 2.11 -1.12
CA ASP A 255 10.58 2.00 0.25
C ASP A 255 9.68 2.81 1.20
N LEU A 256 8.64 2.15 1.70
CA LEU A 256 7.76 2.69 2.73
C LEU A 256 8.53 3.05 4.02
N GLY A 257 9.71 2.46 4.24
CA GLY A 257 10.61 2.76 5.36
C GLY A 257 11.11 4.20 5.40
N LYS A 258 11.05 4.94 4.28
CA LYS A 258 11.42 6.37 4.23
C LYS A 258 10.32 7.29 4.72
N LEU A 259 9.09 6.81 4.82
CA LEU A 259 7.94 7.64 5.19
C LEU A 259 8.06 8.24 6.61
N PRO A 260 8.46 7.49 7.66
CA PRO A 260 8.73 8.06 8.98
C PRO A 260 9.80 9.15 8.96
N PHE A 261 10.86 8.98 8.17
CA PHE A 261 11.89 10.01 8.03
C PHE A 261 11.30 11.28 7.42
N ALA A 262 10.52 11.17 6.34
CA ALA A 262 9.87 12.32 5.70
C ALA A 262 8.93 13.06 6.66
N VAL A 263 8.04 12.34 7.35
CA VAL A 263 7.11 12.91 8.34
C VAL A 263 7.87 13.59 9.48
N GLY A 264 8.89 12.92 10.03
CA GLY A 264 9.69 13.47 11.11
C GLY A 264 10.47 14.73 10.70
N LEU A 265 11.09 14.71 9.51
CA LEU A 265 11.81 15.86 8.95
C LEU A 265 10.86 17.04 8.73
N SER A 266 9.68 16.79 8.18
CA SER A 266 8.62 17.79 7.99
C SER A 266 8.18 18.42 9.31
N ARG A 267 7.94 17.61 10.35
CA ARG A 267 7.60 18.09 11.70
C ARG A 267 8.71 18.94 12.31
N ALA A 268 9.97 18.51 12.17
CA ALA A 268 11.13 19.25 12.65
C ALA A 268 11.31 20.58 11.91
N SER A 269 11.16 20.58 10.58
CA SER A 269 11.19 21.77 9.73
C SER A 269 10.13 22.78 10.18
N ARG A 270 8.88 22.33 10.37
CA ARG A 270 7.80 23.20 10.84
C ARG A 270 8.06 23.80 12.21
N ARG A 271 8.64 23.03 13.14
CA ARG A 271 9.04 23.54 14.46
C ARG A 271 10.07 24.66 14.32
N ILE A 272 11.05 24.50 13.44
CA ILE A 272 12.05 25.54 13.13
C ILE A 272 11.40 26.77 12.50
N ILE A 273 10.48 26.60 11.55
CA ILE A 273 9.74 27.71 10.94
C ILE A 273 8.99 28.52 12.01
N LYS A 274 8.26 27.84 12.91
CA LYS A 274 7.57 28.51 14.03
C LYS A 274 8.52 29.24 14.97
N GLN A 275 9.68 28.65 15.27
CA GLN A 275 10.71 29.30 16.08
C GLN A 275 11.26 30.55 15.39
N ASN A 276 11.58 30.46 14.11
CA ASN A 276 12.09 31.58 13.32
C ASN A 276 11.06 32.71 13.24
N LEU A 277 9.79 32.38 13.01
CA LEU A 277 8.72 33.37 12.98
C LEU A 277 8.55 34.06 14.34
N ALA A 278 8.58 33.31 15.44
CA ALA A 278 8.49 33.86 16.79
C ALA A 278 9.68 34.78 17.10
N ILE A 279 10.90 34.41 16.71
CA ILE A 279 12.10 35.24 16.87
C ILE A 279 11.95 36.53 16.05
N SER A 280 11.62 36.44 14.76
CA SER A 280 11.48 37.59 13.88
C SER A 280 10.40 38.56 14.36
N LEU A 281 9.21 38.06 14.68
CA LEU A 281 8.11 38.89 15.21
C LEU A 281 8.45 39.48 16.57
N GLY A 282 9.13 38.71 17.44
CA GLY A 282 9.58 39.18 18.74
C GLY A 282 10.59 40.34 18.63
N VAL A 283 11.57 40.22 17.73
CA VAL A 283 12.56 41.27 17.49
C VAL A 283 11.92 42.51 16.88
N ILE A 284 11.05 42.35 15.87
CA ILE A 284 10.32 43.48 15.29
C ILE A 284 9.48 44.21 16.35
N GLY A 285 8.74 43.45 17.17
CA GLY A 285 7.94 44.02 18.27
C GLY A 285 8.79 44.77 19.28
N LEU A 286 9.93 44.21 19.68
CA LEU A 286 10.88 44.85 20.59
C LEU A 286 11.42 46.15 19.98
N LEU A 287 11.87 46.11 18.71
CA LEU A 287 12.42 47.28 18.02
C LEU A 287 11.40 48.39 17.87
N LEU A 288 10.13 48.07 17.58
CA LEU A 288 9.06 49.05 17.53
C LEU A 288 8.86 49.74 18.88
N LEU A 289 8.77 48.97 19.97
CA LEU A 289 8.61 49.53 21.32
C LEU A 289 9.79 50.42 21.70
N THR A 290 11.02 49.96 21.48
CA THR A 290 12.22 50.75 21.82
C THR A 290 12.36 51.99 20.95
N SER A 291 11.91 51.94 19.69
CA SER A 291 11.94 53.10 18.79
C SER A 291 10.95 54.16 19.21
N VAL A 292 9.74 53.77 19.64
CA VAL A 292 8.70 54.70 20.14
C VAL A 292 9.12 55.37 21.44
N VAL A 293 9.77 54.62 22.35
CA VAL A 293 10.28 55.18 23.63
C VAL A 293 11.58 55.97 23.44
N GLY A 294 12.22 55.88 22.26
CA GLY A 294 13.47 56.59 21.96
C GLY A 294 14.71 55.99 22.64
N LEU A 295 14.68 54.71 23.01
CA LEU A 295 15.75 54.03 23.73
C LEU A 295 16.94 53.63 22.85
N ILE A 296 16.71 53.46 21.55
CA ILE A 296 17.71 52.92 20.60
C ILE A 296 17.80 53.84 19.37
N ASN A 297 19.03 54.08 18.90
CA ASN A 297 19.31 54.85 17.69
C ASN A 297 19.21 53.98 16.42
N LEU A 298 19.18 54.62 15.24
CA LEU A 298 19.02 53.89 13.96
C LEU A 298 20.07 52.79 13.76
N SER A 299 21.34 53.06 14.10
CA SER A 299 22.42 52.07 13.95
C SER A 299 22.24 50.86 14.86
N GLY A 300 21.80 51.04 16.11
CA GLY A 300 21.48 49.95 17.04
C GLY A 300 20.30 49.11 16.55
N THR A 301 19.26 49.76 16.01
CA THR A 301 18.10 49.08 15.42
C THR A 301 18.50 48.19 14.25
N VAL A 302 19.32 48.71 13.33
CA VAL A 302 19.83 47.93 12.18
C VAL A 302 20.69 46.76 12.65
N ALA A 303 21.62 46.99 13.59
CA ALA A 303 22.50 45.93 14.10
C ALA A 303 21.72 44.79 14.77
N LEU A 304 20.68 45.11 15.54
CA LEU A 304 19.81 44.10 16.17
C LEU A 304 18.95 43.35 15.14
N HIS A 305 18.44 44.05 14.12
CA HIS A 305 17.69 43.42 13.05
C HIS A 305 18.56 42.41 12.29
N GLU A 306 19.74 42.82 11.82
CA GLU A 306 20.67 41.94 11.11
C GLU A 306 21.25 40.84 12.00
N GLY A 307 21.46 41.12 13.29
CA GLY A 307 21.84 40.09 14.25
C GLY A 307 20.77 38.99 14.36
N SER A 308 19.48 39.37 14.33
CA SER A 308 18.38 38.40 14.39
C SER A 308 18.26 37.54 13.14
N THR A 309 18.59 38.07 11.96
CA THR A 309 18.57 37.28 10.71
C THR A 309 19.63 36.18 10.75
N ILE A 310 20.82 36.47 11.28
CA ILE A 310 21.87 35.46 11.50
C ILE A 310 21.39 34.36 12.46
N VAL A 311 20.74 34.71 13.57
CA VAL A 311 20.18 33.74 14.53
C VAL A 311 19.16 32.82 13.85
N VAL A 312 18.25 33.38 13.06
CA VAL A 312 17.24 32.64 12.28
C VAL A 312 17.90 31.70 11.27
N VAL A 313 18.95 32.13 10.58
CA VAL A 313 19.72 31.30 9.65
C VAL A 313 20.38 30.14 10.38
N LEU A 314 21.08 30.40 11.49
CA LEU A 314 21.71 29.36 12.30
C LEU A 314 20.70 28.33 12.84
N ASN A 315 19.52 28.78 13.28
CA ASN A 315 18.46 27.88 13.72
C ASN A 315 17.93 27.00 12.57
N SER A 316 17.85 27.56 11.35
CA SER A 316 17.44 26.83 10.14
C SER A 316 18.44 25.76 9.73
N LEU A 317 19.74 26.06 9.81
CA LEU A 317 20.82 25.12 9.50
C LEU A 317 20.79 23.87 10.39
N ARG A 318 20.17 23.93 11.57
CA ARG A 318 19.98 22.76 12.45
C ARG A 318 19.33 21.58 11.74
N LEU A 319 18.46 21.86 10.74
CA LEU A 319 17.76 20.83 9.98
C LEU A 319 18.71 19.98 9.11
N LEU A 320 19.88 20.48 8.72
CA LEU A 320 20.87 19.74 7.92
C LEU A 320 21.50 18.55 8.68
N TRP A 321 21.42 18.56 10.01
CA TRP A 321 21.88 17.45 10.85
C TRP A 321 20.75 16.51 11.26
N TYR A 322 19.52 16.73 10.79
CA TYR A 322 18.40 15.83 11.06
C TYR A 322 18.69 14.44 10.46
N GLY A 323 18.67 13.40 11.29
CA GLY A 323 18.97 12.02 10.88
C GLY A 323 20.45 11.63 10.84
N LYS A 324 21.40 12.55 11.05
CA LYS A 324 22.84 12.23 11.18
C LYS A 324 23.26 11.85 12.62
N GLY A 325 22.31 11.80 13.55
CA GLY A 325 22.56 11.60 14.98
C GLY A 325 21.93 10.34 15.58
N ASN A 326 21.52 9.38 14.75
CA ASN A 326 21.18 8.02 15.16
C ASN A 326 22.18 7.04 14.54
#